data_AF-A0A952E4G2-F1
#
_entry.id   AF-A0A952E4G2-F1
#
_cell.length_a   1.000
_cell.length_b   1.000
_cell.length_c   1.000
_cell.angle_alpha   90.00
_cell.angle_beta   90.00
_cell.angle_gamma   90.00
#
_symmetry.space_group_name_H-M   'P 1'
#
loop_
_entity.id
_entity.type
_entity.pdbx_description
1 polymer ?
#
loop_
_entity_poly.entity_id
_entity_poly.type
_entity_poly.pdbx_seq_one_letter_code
_entity_poly.pdbx_strand_id
1 'polypeptide(L)'
;MSILKPNKSDEDRIKIRWFPLAIFIIFIIALWLAYLIAIIRCIEEWTTRGQFGDLFGGLNTLFSGLAFSALIYAIYLQHKELKLQRLELKQTREELKGQKLQLEAQNETMQKQNFENTFFELLRLHSELVRSIELLNHKHGEAIVTKGRNCFKYFYKRFRSHFIAFSTTGNKLDQIAKANDMLFEEHQADLGHYFRNLYNIIKFVKSSAVEDKRLYTNLIRAQLSSNELALLFYNCLGYIGREKFKPLVEEYALLKNIPDEILVDSSHKEFYDERAFGKPMQG
;
A
#
# COMPACT_ATOMS: atom_id res chain seq x y z
N MET A 1 -11.48 1.06 17.56
CA MET A 1 -12.85 1.28 17.07
C MET A 1 -13.65 0.05 17.43
N SER A 2 -14.40 0.12 18.53
CA SER A 2 -15.15 -0.99 19.12
C SER A 2 -16.28 -1.41 18.19
N ILE A 3 -16.17 -2.59 17.60
CA ILE A 3 -17.25 -3.21 16.85
C ILE A 3 -18.36 -3.53 17.86
N LEU A 4 -19.41 -2.71 17.85
CA LEU A 4 -20.67 -3.01 18.51
C LEU A 4 -21.18 -4.32 17.91
N LYS A 5 -21.02 -5.43 18.65
CA LYS A 5 -21.79 -6.65 18.39
C LYS A 5 -23.27 -6.28 18.50
N PRO A 6 -24.12 -6.68 17.54
CA PRO A 6 -25.55 -6.46 17.67
C PRO A 6 -26.03 -7.13 18.97
N ASN A 7 -26.69 -6.35 19.80
CA ASN A 7 -27.20 -6.79 21.08
C ASN A 7 -28.31 -7.83 20.81
N LYS A 8 -28.22 -9.02 21.42
CA LYS A 8 -29.22 -10.11 21.28
C LYS A 8 -30.65 -9.64 21.60
N SER A 9 -30.79 -8.50 22.28
CA SER A 9 -32.07 -7.85 22.59
C SER A 9 -32.82 -7.27 21.40
N ASP A 10 -32.16 -7.06 20.25
CA ASP A 10 -32.80 -6.46 19.08
C ASP A 10 -33.37 -7.51 18.11
N GLU A 11 -32.78 -8.71 18.05
CA GLU A 11 -33.34 -9.86 17.30
C GLU A 11 -34.68 -10.34 17.88
N ASP A 12 -34.89 -10.20 19.20
CA ASP A 12 -36.15 -10.59 19.84
C ASP A 12 -37.27 -9.54 19.73
N ARG A 13 -36.97 -8.31 19.28
CA ARG A 13 -37.98 -7.24 19.15
C ARG A 13 -38.84 -7.34 17.89
N ILE A 14 -38.46 -8.17 16.92
CA ILE A 14 -39.20 -8.37 15.66
C ILE A 14 -39.62 -9.85 15.50
N LYS A 15 -40.02 -10.49 16.60
CA LYS A 15 -40.95 -11.62 16.48
C LYS A 15 -42.35 -11.04 16.47
N ILE A 16 -42.90 -10.81 15.29
CA ILE A 16 -44.34 -10.55 15.12
C ILE A 16 -45.07 -11.75 15.72
N ARG A 17 -45.51 -11.59 16.97
CA ARG A 17 -46.29 -12.61 17.68
C ARG A 17 -47.66 -12.61 17.02
N TRP A 18 -47.91 -13.58 16.13
CA TRP A 18 -49.22 -13.81 15.50
C TRP A 18 -50.30 -14.22 16.50
N PHE A 19 -49.90 -14.58 17.73
CA PHE A 19 -50.77 -15.06 18.81
C PHE A 19 -51.91 -14.10 19.21
N PRO A 20 -51.67 -12.81 19.54
CA PRO A 20 -52.75 -11.84 19.81
C PRO A 20 -53.69 -11.63 18.62
N LEU A 21 -53.16 -11.65 17.40
CA LEU A 21 -53.95 -11.52 16.17
C LEU A 21 -54.89 -12.71 15.97
N ALA A 22 -54.40 -13.93 16.21
CA ALA A 22 -55.19 -15.15 16.15
C ALA A 22 -56.32 -15.18 17.19
N ILE A 23 -56.04 -14.75 18.44
CA ILE A 23 -57.06 -14.64 19.49
C ILE A 23 -58.15 -13.64 19.11
N PHE A 24 -57.75 -12.50 18.55
CA PHE A 24 -58.70 -11.48 18.11
C PHE A 24 -59.59 -11.97 16.96
N ILE A 25 -59.03 -12.71 16.00
CA ILE A 25 -59.81 -13.33 14.90
C ILE A 25 -60.82 -14.35 15.46
N ILE A 26 -60.40 -15.24 16.37
CA ILE A 26 -61.29 -16.23 17.00
C ILE A 26 -62.42 -15.54 17.76
N PHE A 27 -62.12 -14.45 18.46
CA PHE A 27 -63.12 -13.65 19.16
C PHE A 27 -64.15 -13.04 18.21
N ILE A 28 -63.72 -12.49 17.07
CA ILE A 28 -64.64 -11.97 16.03
C ILE A 28 -65.54 -13.08 15.47
N ILE A 29 -64.99 -14.26 15.19
CA ILE A 29 -65.75 -15.41 14.69
C ILE A 29 -66.78 -15.87 15.73
N ALA A 30 -66.41 -15.91 17.02
CA ALA A 30 -67.32 -16.26 18.11
C ALA A 30 -68.47 -15.24 18.26
N LEU A 31 -68.19 -13.94 18.16
CA LEU A 31 -69.22 -12.89 18.14
C LEU A 31 -70.17 -13.04 16.95
N TRP A 32 -69.64 -13.38 15.77
CA TRP A 32 -70.44 -13.60 14.56
C TRP A 32 -71.36 -14.83 14.69
N LEU A 33 -70.85 -15.93 15.25
CA LEU A 33 -71.65 -17.13 15.57
C LEU A 33 -72.72 -16.86 16.64
N ALA A 34 -72.39 -16.12 17.70
CA ALA A 34 -73.35 -15.75 18.73
C ALA A 34 -74.49 -14.88 18.18
N TYR A 35 -74.17 -13.93 17.29
CA TYR A 35 -75.14 -13.13 16.55
C TYR A 35 -76.07 -14.00 15.69
N LEU A 36 -75.52 -14.98 14.96
CA LEU A 36 -76.29 -15.92 14.15
C LEU A 36 -77.25 -16.77 14.99
N ILE A 37 -76.79 -17.30 16.13
CA ILE A 37 -77.62 -18.08 17.07
C ILE A 37 -78.74 -17.21 17.66
N ALA A 38 -78.44 -15.96 18.04
CA ALA A 38 -79.42 -15.04 18.60
C ALA A 38 -80.56 -14.71 17.61
N ILE A 39 -80.23 -14.48 16.33
CA ILE A 39 -81.25 -14.24 15.28
C ILE A 39 -82.15 -15.47 15.07
N ILE A 40 -81.56 -16.66 15.02
CA ILE A 40 -82.30 -17.91 14.83
C ILE A 40 -83.26 -18.19 16.00
N ARG A 41 -82.88 -17.83 17.24
CA ARG A 41 -83.68 -18.08 18.45
C ARG A 41 -84.69 -16.99 18.80
N CYS A 42 -84.44 -15.72 18.48
CA CYS A 42 -85.31 -14.61 18.89
C CYS A 42 -86.34 -14.18 17.82
N ILE A 43 -86.19 -14.58 16.56
CA ILE A 43 -87.11 -14.22 15.48
C ILE A 43 -87.61 -15.52 14.84
N GLU A 44 -88.89 -15.86 14.95
CA GLU A 44 -89.42 -17.14 14.42
C GLU A 44 -89.74 -17.08 12.92
N GLU A 45 -90.08 -15.90 12.38
CA GLU A 45 -90.56 -15.76 11.00
C GLU A 45 -89.42 -15.45 10.01
N TRP A 46 -89.35 -16.20 8.90
CA TRP A 46 -88.26 -16.10 7.92
C TRP A 46 -88.23 -14.76 7.16
N THR A 47 -89.38 -14.13 6.96
CA THR A 47 -89.54 -12.85 6.24
C THR A 47 -88.95 -11.67 7.02
N THR A 48 -89.18 -11.62 8.33
CA THR A 48 -88.65 -10.57 9.22
C THR A 48 -87.14 -10.73 9.48
N ARG A 49 -86.62 -11.96 9.47
CA ARG A 49 -85.16 -12.23 9.49
C ARG A 49 -84.45 -11.63 8.28
N GLY A 50 -85.05 -11.76 7.08
CA GLY A 50 -84.50 -11.19 5.84
C GLY A 50 -84.43 -9.66 5.87
N GLN A 51 -85.52 -9.00 6.27
CA GLN A 51 -85.58 -7.54 6.39
C GLN A 51 -84.61 -6.98 7.44
N PHE A 52 -84.37 -7.72 8.53
CA PHE A 52 -83.37 -7.34 9.53
C PHE A 52 -81.95 -7.47 8.98
N GLY A 53 -81.67 -8.50 8.17
CA GLY A 53 -80.41 -8.67 7.44
C GLY A 53 -80.16 -7.55 6.42
N ASP A 54 -81.19 -7.08 5.73
CA ASP A 54 -81.10 -5.97 4.78
C ASP A 54 -80.67 -4.65 5.45
N LEU A 55 -81.07 -4.41 6.71
CA LEU A 55 -80.63 -3.26 7.51
C LEU A 55 -79.12 -3.30 7.81
N PHE A 56 -78.59 -4.50 8.05
CA PHE A 56 -77.15 -4.73 8.27
C PHE A 56 -76.34 -4.73 6.96
N GLY A 57 -76.98 -4.90 5.79
CA GLY A 57 -76.35 -4.77 4.48
C GLY A 57 -75.75 -3.38 4.22
N GLY A 58 -76.44 -2.31 4.65
CA GLY A 58 -75.92 -0.93 4.60
C GLY A 58 -74.72 -0.71 5.53
N LEU A 59 -74.77 -1.27 6.74
CA LEU A 59 -73.65 -1.29 7.70
C LEU A 59 -72.43 -2.03 7.14
N ASN A 60 -72.63 -3.19 6.51
CA ASN A 60 -71.56 -3.97 5.88
C ASN A 60 -70.91 -3.20 4.71
N THR A 61 -71.71 -2.47 3.95
CA THR A 61 -71.23 -1.59 2.86
C THR A 61 -70.37 -0.45 3.41
N LEU A 62 -70.80 0.17 4.53
CA LEU A 62 -70.03 1.21 5.22
C LEU A 62 -68.69 0.66 5.76
N PHE A 63 -68.70 -0.49 6.42
CA PHE A 63 -67.48 -1.14 6.90
C PHE A 63 -66.54 -1.54 5.76
N SER A 64 -67.09 -2.01 4.63
CA SER A 64 -66.30 -2.31 3.43
C SER A 64 -65.65 -1.05 2.85
N GLY A 65 -66.36 0.09 2.81
CA GLY A 65 -65.81 1.38 2.39
C GLY A 65 -64.73 1.91 3.34
N LEU A 66 -64.90 1.75 4.65
CA LEU A 66 -63.89 2.12 5.65
C LEU A 66 -62.66 1.23 5.58
N ALA A 67 -62.84 -0.10 5.43
CA ALA A 67 -61.74 -1.04 5.24
C ALA A 67 -60.95 -0.73 3.95
N PHE A 68 -61.65 -0.39 2.86
CA PHE A 68 -61.01 0.05 1.61
C PHE A 68 -60.25 1.36 1.79
N SER A 69 -60.80 2.32 2.55
CA SER A 69 -60.11 3.58 2.87
C SER A 69 -58.85 3.34 3.71
N ALA A 70 -58.92 2.45 4.70
CA ALA A 70 -57.77 2.05 5.51
C ALA A 70 -56.70 1.34 4.65
N LEU A 71 -57.11 0.50 3.69
CA LEU A 71 -56.20 -0.14 2.74
C LEU A 71 -55.48 0.88 1.86
N ILE A 72 -56.19 1.87 1.30
CA ILE A 72 -55.59 2.96 0.52
C ILE A 72 -54.57 3.73 1.38
N TYR A 73 -54.93 4.06 2.62
CA TYR A 73 -54.02 4.74 3.54
C TYR A 73 -52.77 3.91 3.84
N ALA A 74 -52.91 2.60 4.03
CA ALA A 74 -51.79 1.69 4.22
C ALA A 74 -50.87 1.64 2.99
N ILE A 75 -51.43 1.56 1.78
CA ILE A 75 -50.66 1.61 0.52
C ILE A 75 -49.90 2.94 0.40
N TYR A 76 -50.54 4.05 0.76
CA TYR A 76 -49.89 5.36 0.78
C TYR A 76 -48.70 5.40 1.76
N LEU A 77 -48.85 4.83 2.97
CA LEU A 77 -47.77 4.75 3.95
C LEU A 77 -46.61 3.87 3.44
N GLN A 78 -46.92 2.71 2.86
CA GLN A 78 -45.92 1.82 2.27
C GLN A 78 -45.15 2.51 1.13
N HIS A 79 -45.83 3.29 0.28
CA HIS A 79 -45.16 4.04 -0.78
C HIS A 79 -44.19 5.09 -0.22
N LYS A 80 -44.57 5.77 0.87
CA LYS A 80 -43.68 6.72 1.57
C LYS A 80 -42.46 6.02 2.15
N GLU A 81 -42.63 4.85 2.77
CA GLU A 81 -41.54 4.05 3.34
C GLU A 81 -40.57 3.57 2.25
N LEU A 82 -41.07 3.08 1.11
CA LEU A 82 -40.24 2.72 -0.04
C LEU A 82 -39.43 3.90 -0.59
N LYS A 83 -40.01 5.11 -0.59
CA LYS A 83 -39.30 6.31 -1.01
C LYS A 83 -38.16 6.67 -0.04
N LEU A 84 -38.40 6.55 1.26
CA LEU A 84 -37.37 6.76 2.29
C LEU A 84 -36.26 5.71 2.19
N GLN A 85 -36.59 4.43 2.03
CA GLN A 85 -35.59 3.37 1.83
C GLN A 85 -34.72 3.60 0.58
N ARG A 86 -35.31 4.04 -0.54
CA ARG A 86 -34.54 4.40 -1.74
C ARG A 86 -33.58 5.57 -1.49
N LEU A 87 -33.98 6.53 -0.66
CA LEU A 87 -33.14 7.66 -0.28
C LEU A 87 -31.98 7.21 0.62
N GLU A 88 -32.25 6.39 1.63
CA GLU A 88 -31.22 5.81 2.51
C GLU A 88 -30.20 4.99 1.71
N LEU A 89 -30.66 4.11 0.81
CA LEU A 89 -29.76 3.33 -0.06
C LEU A 89 -28.89 4.22 -0.95
N LYS A 90 -29.42 5.35 -1.42
CA LYS A 90 -28.64 6.32 -2.20
C LYS A 90 -27.54 6.94 -1.32
N GLN A 91 -27.88 7.36 -0.11
CA GLN A 91 -26.92 7.91 0.85
C GLN A 91 -25.84 6.88 1.22
N THR A 92 -26.21 5.63 1.52
CA THR A 92 -25.27 4.55 1.81
C THR A 92 -24.31 4.31 0.63
N ARG A 93 -24.81 4.34 -0.61
CA ARG A 93 -23.95 4.20 -1.80
C ARG A 93 -22.96 5.36 -1.94
N GLU A 94 -23.39 6.58 -1.63
CA GLU A 94 -22.53 7.77 -1.64
C GLU A 94 -21.44 7.67 -0.55
N GLU A 95 -21.80 7.25 0.66
CA GLU A 95 -20.86 7.02 1.75
C GLU A 95 -19.83 5.92 1.43
N LEU A 96 -20.29 4.78 0.89
CA LEU A 96 -19.40 3.69 0.46
C LEU A 96 -18.43 4.12 -0.65
N LYS A 97 -18.89 4.98 -1.56
CA LYS A 97 -18.01 5.56 -2.58
C LYS A 97 -16.91 6.41 -1.94
N GLY A 98 -17.27 7.24 -0.94
CA GLY A 98 -16.30 8.02 -0.16
C GLY A 98 -15.30 7.13 0.58
N GLN A 99 -15.77 6.08 1.25
CA GLN A 99 -14.90 5.12 1.94
C GLN A 99 -13.95 4.40 0.99
N LYS A 100 -14.42 4.00 -0.20
CA LYS A 100 -13.58 3.37 -1.22
C LYS A 100 -12.44 4.29 -1.66
N LEU A 101 -12.73 5.56 -1.95
CA LEU A 101 -11.71 6.54 -2.33
C LEU A 101 -10.70 6.76 -1.19
N GLN A 102 -11.17 6.79 0.05
CA GLN A 102 -10.30 6.91 1.22
C GLN A 102 -9.38 5.69 1.39
N LEU A 103 -9.90 4.48 1.18
CA LEU A 103 -9.12 3.24 1.23
C LEU A 103 -8.07 3.20 0.11
N GLU A 104 -8.40 3.66 -1.10
CA GLU A 104 -7.47 3.76 -2.21
C GLU A 104 -6.31 4.72 -1.89
N ALA A 105 -6.63 5.93 -1.42
CA ALA A 105 -5.62 6.90 -0.99
C ALA A 105 -4.77 6.42 0.21
N GLN A 106 -5.38 5.69 1.15
CA GLN A 106 -4.68 5.07 2.26
C GLN A 106 -3.73 3.97 1.78
N ASN A 107 -4.16 3.14 0.83
CA ASN A 107 -3.33 2.08 0.26
C ASN A 107 -2.11 2.66 -0.47
N GLU A 108 -2.29 3.72 -1.25
CA GLU A 108 -1.18 4.45 -1.90
C GLU A 108 -0.19 5.01 -0.87
N THR A 109 -0.69 5.66 0.18
CA THR A 109 0.13 6.19 1.28
C THR A 109 0.90 5.07 1.99
N MET A 110 0.23 3.95 2.27
CA MET A 110 0.84 2.79 2.94
C MET A 110 1.92 2.14 2.08
N GLN A 111 1.72 2.03 0.76
CA GLN A 111 2.75 1.52 -0.15
C GLN A 111 3.99 2.41 -0.15
N LYS A 112 3.81 3.74 -0.18
CA LYS A 112 4.92 4.69 -0.06
C LYS A 112 5.66 4.53 1.27
N GLN A 113 4.93 4.46 2.38
CA GLN A 113 5.53 4.25 3.71
C GLN A 113 6.30 2.92 3.82
N ASN A 114 5.74 1.82 3.30
CA ASN A 114 6.42 0.52 3.31
C ASN A 114 7.73 0.55 2.50
N PHE A 115 7.71 1.20 1.34
CA PHE A 115 8.90 1.43 0.53
C PHE A 115 9.94 2.26 1.29
N GLU A 116 9.54 3.40 1.85
CA GLU A 116 10.44 4.30 2.59
C GLU A 116 11.07 3.61 3.80
N ASN A 117 10.28 2.88 4.59
CA ASN A 117 10.77 2.12 5.73
C ASN A 117 11.83 1.10 5.31
N THR A 118 11.57 0.34 4.23
CA THR A 118 12.54 -0.64 3.70
C THR A 118 13.78 0.07 3.15
N PHE A 119 13.61 1.17 2.42
CA PHE A 119 14.71 1.97 1.86
C PHE A 119 15.64 2.49 2.96
N PHE A 120 15.09 3.15 3.99
CA PHE A 120 15.88 3.71 5.08
C PHE A 120 16.55 2.63 5.93
N GLU A 121 15.89 1.48 6.11
CA GLU A 121 16.50 0.33 6.78
C GLU A 121 17.69 -0.22 5.99
N LEU A 122 17.57 -0.39 4.67
CA LEU A 122 18.69 -0.81 3.83
C LEU A 122 19.84 0.21 3.86
N LEU A 123 19.53 1.51 3.88
CA LEU A 123 20.53 2.56 3.98
C LEU A 123 21.25 2.55 5.34
N ARG A 124 20.50 2.28 6.42
CA ARG A 124 21.06 2.09 7.77
C ARG A 124 22.01 0.88 7.81
N LEU A 125 21.56 -0.27 7.30
CA LEU A 125 22.40 -1.47 7.19
C LEU A 125 23.66 -1.23 6.36
N HIS A 126 23.57 -0.44 5.29
CA HIS A 126 24.75 -0.04 4.52
C HIS A 126 25.73 0.79 5.34
N SER A 127 25.25 1.78 6.10
CA SER A 127 26.11 2.55 7.00
C SER A 127 26.71 1.69 8.12
N GLU A 128 25.99 0.68 8.61
CA GLU A 128 26.50 -0.28 9.60
C GLU A 128 27.61 -1.16 9.02
N LEU A 129 27.44 -1.68 7.79
CA LEU A 129 28.50 -2.39 7.07
C LEU A 129 29.74 -1.53 6.90
N VAL A 130 29.57 -0.26 6.48
CA VAL A 130 30.71 0.67 6.36
C VAL A 130 31.45 0.80 7.68
N ARG A 131 30.73 0.91 8.80
CA ARG A 131 31.31 1.03 10.15
C ARG A 131 32.00 -0.23 10.62
N SER A 132 31.55 -1.42 10.20
CA SER A 132 32.09 -2.70 10.63
C SER A 132 33.36 -3.13 9.88
N ILE A 133 33.74 -2.44 8.80
CA ILE A 133 34.98 -2.74 8.08
C ILE A 133 36.17 -2.37 8.96
N GLU A 134 37.05 -3.36 9.20
CA GLU A 134 38.27 -3.20 9.97
C GLU A 134 39.47 -3.76 9.21
N LEU A 135 40.51 -2.94 9.04
CA LEU A 135 41.75 -3.33 8.40
C LEU A 135 42.89 -3.31 9.40
N LEU A 136 43.59 -4.42 9.51
CA LEU A 136 44.81 -4.57 10.30
C LEU A 136 46.01 -4.30 9.40
N ASN A 137 46.84 -3.33 9.78
CA ASN A 137 48.08 -3.03 9.09
C ASN A 137 49.24 -2.93 10.09
N HIS A 138 50.40 -3.45 9.76
CA HIS A 138 51.59 -3.34 10.58
C HIS A 138 52.49 -2.21 10.06
N LYS A 139 52.70 -1.18 10.88
CA LYS A 139 53.69 -0.12 10.60
C LYS A 139 54.71 -0.09 11.72
N HIS A 140 56.00 -0.17 11.36
CA HIS A 140 57.12 -0.16 12.32
C HIS A 140 56.99 -1.21 13.44
N GLY A 141 56.40 -2.37 13.16
CA GLY A 141 56.18 -3.43 14.14
C GLY A 141 54.91 -3.30 14.98
N GLU A 142 54.20 -2.17 14.93
CA GLU A 142 52.94 -1.97 15.66
C GLU A 142 51.72 -2.23 14.76
N ALA A 143 50.72 -2.91 15.31
CA ALA A 143 49.44 -3.15 14.65
C ALA A 143 48.56 -1.89 14.72
N ILE A 144 48.36 -1.23 13.59
CA ILE A 144 47.44 -0.10 13.43
C ILE A 144 46.13 -0.63 12.85
N VAL A 145 45.06 -0.49 13.61
CA VAL A 145 43.71 -0.82 13.16
C VAL A 145 43.08 0.41 12.50
N THR A 146 42.75 0.31 11.22
CA THR A 146 41.91 1.30 10.54
C THR A 146 40.48 0.79 10.54
N LYS A 147 39.52 1.64 10.92
CA LYS A 147 38.10 1.26 11.00
C LYS A 147 37.22 2.17 10.17
N GLY A 148 36.09 1.61 9.75
CA GLY A 148 35.00 2.36 9.17
C GLY A 148 35.34 2.99 7.82
N ARG A 149 34.84 4.21 7.62
CA ARG A 149 35.05 5.00 6.40
C ARG A 149 36.52 5.29 6.08
N ASN A 150 37.42 5.27 7.08
CA ASN A 150 38.85 5.49 6.85
C ASN A 150 39.50 4.35 6.05
N CYS A 151 38.92 3.14 6.08
CA CYS A 151 39.39 2.00 5.29
C CYS A 151 39.30 2.25 3.78
N PHE A 152 38.34 3.05 3.32
CA PHE A 152 38.19 3.38 1.89
C PHE A 152 39.35 4.22 1.36
N LYS A 153 40.02 5.01 2.21
CA LYS A 153 41.27 5.69 1.82
C LYS A 153 42.39 4.68 1.57
N TYR A 154 42.44 3.60 2.35
CA TYR A 154 43.40 2.52 2.14
C TYR A 154 43.09 1.75 0.86
N PHE A 155 41.84 1.32 0.66
CA PHE A 155 41.42 0.62 -0.56
C PHE A 155 41.69 1.45 -1.81
N TYR A 156 41.40 2.76 -1.79
CA TYR A 156 41.69 3.64 -2.92
C TYR A 156 43.20 3.73 -3.22
N LYS A 157 44.04 3.85 -2.19
CA LYS A 157 45.50 3.81 -2.39
C LYS A 157 45.97 2.48 -2.97
N ARG A 158 45.41 1.36 -2.48
CA ARG A 158 45.74 0.02 -2.97
C ARG A 158 45.35 -0.15 -4.44
N PHE A 159 44.15 0.28 -4.81
CA PHE A 159 43.70 0.34 -6.20
C PHE A 159 44.68 1.12 -7.09
N ARG A 160 45.09 2.32 -6.66
CA ARG A 160 46.04 3.15 -7.41
C ARG A 160 47.39 2.45 -7.61
N SER A 161 47.90 1.77 -6.58
CA SER A 161 49.12 0.96 -6.70
C SER A 161 48.97 -0.16 -7.73
N HIS A 162 47.84 -0.88 -7.70
CA HIS A 162 47.55 -1.94 -8.68
C HIS A 162 47.42 -1.38 -10.10
N PHE A 163 46.74 -0.25 -10.28
CA PHE A 163 46.62 0.41 -11.57
C PHE A 163 47.99 0.79 -12.16
N ILE A 164 48.90 1.33 -11.34
CA ILE A 164 50.27 1.64 -11.77
C ILE A 164 51.03 0.36 -12.17
N ALA A 165 50.86 -0.73 -11.42
CA ALA A 165 51.48 -2.02 -11.74
C ALA A 165 51.01 -2.60 -13.09
N PHE A 166 49.77 -2.30 -13.50
CA PHE A 166 49.23 -2.70 -14.80
C PHE A 166 49.41 -1.68 -15.92
N SER A 167 50.13 -0.56 -15.70
CA SER A 167 50.26 0.55 -16.66
C SER A 167 50.77 0.16 -18.05
N THR A 168 51.50 -0.95 -18.17
CA THR A 168 52.04 -1.46 -19.44
C THR A 168 51.14 -2.50 -20.13
N THR A 169 49.98 -2.83 -19.57
CA THR A 169 49.16 -3.95 -20.02
C THR A 169 47.89 -3.48 -20.73
N GLY A 170 47.72 -3.81 -22.01
CA GLY A 170 46.46 -3.57 -22.72
C GLY A 170 46.07 -2.08 -22.82
N ASN A 171 44.78 -1.82 -23.07
CA ASN A 171 44.23 -0.46 -23.09
C ASN A 171 43.89 0.02 -21.66
N LYS A 172 43.71 1.33 -21.46
CA LYS A 172 43.40 1.93 -20.14
C LYS A 172 42.24 1.22 -19.41
N LEU A 173 41.21 0.81 -20.15
CA LEU A 173 40.03 0.18 -19.57
C LEU A 173 40.30 -1.25 -19.06
N ASP A 174 41.16 -2.01 -19.74
CA ASP A 174 41.67 -3.30 -19.29
C ASP A 174 42.56 -3.16 -18.04
N GLN A 175 43.39 -2.11 -17.99
CA GLN A 175 44.22 -1.79 -16.82
C GLN A 175 43.36 -1.51 -15.58
N ILE A 176 42.32 -0.69 -15.75
CA ILE A 176 41.35 -0.39 -14.68
C ILE A 176 40.67 -1.68 -14.22
N ALA A 177 40.22 -2.52 -15.15
CA ALA A 177 39.51 -3.75 -14.82
C ALA A 177 40.39 -4.71 -14.02
N LYS A 178 41.64 -4.94 -14.47
CA LYS A 178 42.62 -5.78 -13.76
C LYS A 178 42.99 -5.23 -12.38
N ALA A 179 43.19 -3.92 -12.27
CA ALA A 179 43.47 -3.29 -10.98
C ALA A 179 42.29 -3.41 -10.00
N ASN A 180 41.06 -3.30 -10.51
CA ASN A 180 39.86 -3.51 -9.73
C ASN A 180 39.72 -4.97 -9.27
N ASP A 181 39.92 -5.93 -10.16
CA ASP A 181 39.83 -7.36 -9.81
C ASP A 181 40.86 -7.74 -8.75
N MET A 182 42.10 -7.29 -8.88
CA MET A 182 43.15 -7.54 -7.89
C MET A 182 42.81 -6.93 -6.52
N LEU A 183 42.22 -5.72 -6.49
CA LEU A 183 41.72 -5.14 -5.24
C LEU A 183 40.61 -5.98 -4.62
N PHE A 184 39.67 -6.46 -5.45
CA PHE A 184 38.56 -7.28 -4.99
C PHE A 184 38.99 -8.66 -4.53
N GLU A 185 40.00 -9.27 -5.13
CA GLU A 185 40.57 -10.53 -4.65
C GLU A 185 41.18 -10.37 -3.26
N GLU A 186 41.90 -9.27 -3.01
CA GLU A 186 42.53 -8.97 -1.71
C GLU A 186 41.52 -8.61 -0.61
N HIS A 187 40.41 -7.97 -0.98
CA HIS A 187 39.45 -7.38 -0.03
C HIS A 187 38.00 -7.79 -0.30
N GLN A 188 37.81 -9.04 -0.77
CA GLN A 188 36.52 -9.55 -1.25
C GLN A 188 35.44 -9.52 -0.18
N ALA A 189 35.80 -9.86 1.07
CA ALA A 189 34.88 -9.81 2.20
C ALA A 189 34.33 -8.39 2.36
N ASP A 190 35.18 -7.38 2.53
CA ASP A 190 34.70 -6.03 2.81
C ASP A 190 34.07 -5.35 1.59
N LEU A 191 34.83 -5.24 0.49
CA LEU A 191 34.40 -4.50 -0.70
C LEU A 191 33.29 -5.22 -1.47
N GLY A 192 33.34 -6.56 -1.53
CA GLY A 192 32.30 -7.36 -2.17
C GLY A 192 30.95 -7.20 -1.48
N HIS A 193 30.92 -7.25 -0.14
CA HIS A 193 29.70 -7.00 0.62
C HIS A 193 29.22 -5.55 0.49
N TYR A 194 30.13 -4.57 0.58
CA TYR A 194 29.82 -3.16 0.43
C TYR A 194 29.15 -2.83 -0.91
N PHE A 195 29.77 -3.18 -2.04
CA PHE A 195 29.26 -2.84 -3.36
C PHE A 195 27.99 -3.62 -3.74
N ARG A 196 27.87 -4.87 -3.30
CA ARG A 196 26.64 -5.65 -3.50
C ARG A 196 25.47 -5.02 -2.75
N ASN A 197 25.68 -4.55 -1.52
CA ASN A 197 24.63 -3.86 -0.78
C ASN A 197 24.27 -2.53 -1.48
N LEU A 198 25.25 -1.70 -1.80
CA LEU A 198 25.00 -0.42 -2.49
C LEU A 198 24.24 -0.61 -3.80
N TYR A 199 24.66 -1.58 -4.63
CA TYR A 199 23.95 -1.97 -5.85
C TYR A 199 22.50 -2.39 -5.57
N ASN A 200 22.26 -3.22 -4.55
CA ASN A 200 20.93 -3.68 -4.21
C ASN A 200 20.01 -2.56 -3.73
N ILE A 201 20.52 -1.55 -3.01
CA ILE A 201 19.73 -0.38 -2.59
C ILE A 201 19.29 0.41 -3.83
N ILE A 202 20.21 0.68 -4.75
CA ILE A 202 19.90 1.43 -5.97
C ILE A 202 18.94 0.62 -6.85
N LYS A 203 19.16 -0.69 -6.97
CA LYS A 203 18.27 -1.60 -7.69
C LYS A 203 16.88 -1.63 -7.06
N PHE A 204 16.77 -1.63 -5.73
CA PHE A 204 15.50 -1.58 -5.00
C PHE A 204 14.70 -0.33 -5.36
N VAL A 205 15.35 0.85 -5.37
CA VAL A 205 14.74 2.11 -5.83
C VAL A 205 14.31 2.01 -7.30
N LYS A 206 15.16 1.46 -8.18
CA LYS A 206 14.82 1.29 -9.60
C LYS A 206 13.60 0.41 -9.81
N SER A 207 13.50 -0.69 -9.08
CA SER A 207 12.43 -1.68 -9.21
C SER A 207 11.12 -1.30 -8.53
N SER A 208 11.10 -0.26 -7.69
CA SER A 208 9.88 0.13 -6.98
C SER A 208 8.93 0.96 -7.86
N ALA A 209 7.68 1.04 -7.41
CA ALA A 209 6.65 1.87 -8.02
C ALA A 209 6.71 3.34 -7.58
N VAL A 210 7.72 3.74 -6.80
CA VAL A 210 7.82 5.12 -6.32
C VAL A 210 8.07 6.07 -7.48
N GLU A 211 7.39 7.21 -7.49
CA GLU A 211 7.53 8.23 -8.54
C GLU A 211 8.89 8.95 -8.43
N ASP A 212 9.25 9.36 -7.21
CA ASP A 212 10.43 10.20 -6.94
C ASP A 212 11.74 9.40 -6.81
N LYS A 213 12.04 8.46 -7.73
CA LYS A 213 13.26 7.62 -7.65
C LYS A 213 14.55 8.41 -7.48
N ARG A 214 14.65 9.55 -8.18
CA ARG A 214 15.81 10.46 -8.10
C ARG A 214 16.01 11.07 -6.71
N LEU A 215 14.94 11.29 -5.94
CA LEU A 215 15.05 11.77 -4.57
C LEU A 215 15.83 10.75 -3.73
N TYR A 216 15.41 9.48 -3.77
CA TYR A 216 16.04 8.41 -2.99
C TYR A 216 17.47 8.11 -3.46
N THR A 217 17.74 8.09 -4.77
CA THR A 217 19.13 7.89 -5.24
C THR A 217 20.05 9.06 -4.90
N ASN A 218 19.52 10.29 -4.82
CA ASN A 218 20.28 11.42 -4.29
C ASN A 218 20.60 11.25 -2.80
N LEU A 219 19.69 10.69 -2.00
CA LEU A 219 19.96 10.37 -0.60
C LEU A 219 21.06 9.31 -0.47
N ILE A 220 21.04 8.26 -1.30
CA ILE A 220 22.13 7.26 -1.36
C ILE A 220 23.45 7.95 -1.67
N ARG A 221 23.50 8.76 -2.74
CA ARG A 221 24.70 9.48 -3.17
C ARG A 221 25.26 10.39 -2.07
N ALA A 222 24.39 11.07 -1.33
CA ALA A 222 24.78 11.96 -0.23
C ALA A 222 25.47 11.22 0.94
N GLN A 223 25.28 9.91 1.06
CA GLN A 223 25.97 9.10 2.08
C GLN A 223 27.41 8.73 1.67
N LEU A 224 27.76 8.77 0.39
CA LEU A 224 29.04 8.30 -0.11
C LEU A 224 30.14 9.36 0.06
N SER A 225 31.26 8.98 0.67
CA SER A 225 32.45 9.86 0.73
C SER A 225 33.19 9.93 -0.61
N SER A 226 34.12 10.89 -0.76
CA SER A 226 34.89 11.03 -2.01
C SER A 226 35.68 9.77 -2.38
N ASN A 227 36.26 9.06 -1.40
CA ASN A 227 36.96 7.80 -1.66
C ASN A 227 36.00 6.68 -2.06
N GLU A 228 34.81 6.63 -1.46
CA GLU A 228 33.75 5.69 -1.84
C GLU A 228 33.26 5.94 -3.26
N LEU A 229 33.05 7.21 -3.64
CA LEU A 229 32.69 7.60 -5.01
C LEU A 229 33.79 7.23 -6.01
N ALA A 230 35.06 7.44 -5.66
CA ALA A 230 36.20 7.04 -6.49
C ALA A 230 36.23 5.51 -6.71
N LEU A 231 36.06 4.74 -5.63
CA LEU A 231 36.04 3.29 -5.71
C LEU A 231 34.80 2.78 -6.46
N LEU A 232 33.63 3.42 -6.31
CA LEU A 232 32.43 3.12 -7.09
C LEU A 232 32.65 3.37 -8.58
N PHE A 233 33.30 4.49 -8.92
CA PHE A 233 33.68 4.81 -10.29
C PHE A 233 34.53 3.68 -10.88
N TYR A 234 35.63 3.30 -10.23
CA TYR A 234 36.49 2.24 -10.78
C TYR A 234 35.86 0.86 -10.74
N ASN A 235 35.02 0.57 -9.73
CA ASN A 235 34.25 -0.68 -9.67
C ASN A 235 33.33 -0.85 -10.88
N CYS A 236 32.64 0.22 -11.27
CA CYS A 236 31.75 0.23 -12.44
C CYS A 236 32.51 0.09 -13.77
N LEU A 237 33.83 0.29 -13.80
CA LEU A 237 34.66 0.05 -14.97
C LEU A 237 35.31 -1.34 -14.97
N GLY A 238 35.26 -2.08 -13.86
CA GLY A 238 35.64 -3.49 -13.78
C GLY A 238 34.69 -4.41 -14.55
N TYR A 239 35.08 -5.66 -14.79
CA TYR A 239 34.31 -6.58 -15.66
C TYR A 239 32.88 -6.78 -15.17
N ILE A 240 32.68 -7.04 -13.87
CA ILE A 240 31.36 -7.29 -13.29
C ILE A 240 30.55 -6.00 -13.15
N GLY A 241 31.18 -4.92 -12.69
CA GLY A 241 30.50 -3.65 -12.42
C GLY A 241 30.01 -2.97 -13.70
N ARG A 242 30.72 -3.13 -14.82
CA ARG A 242 30.38 -2.52 -16.11
C ARG A 242 29.04 -2.98 -16.67
N GLU A 243 28.70 -4.25 -16.50
CA GLU A 243 27.46 -4.81 -17.05
C GLU A 243 26.24 -4.40 -16.23
N LYS A 244 26.34 -4.42 -14.89
CA LYS A 244 25.16 -4.32 -14.01
C LYS A 244 25.09 -3.01 -13.24
N PHE A 245 26.22 -2.52 -12.72
CA PHE A 245 26.23 -1.39 -11.80
C PHE A 245 26.36 -0.06 -12.55
N LYS A 246 27.24 -0.01 -13.55
CA LYS A 246 27.47 1.18 -14.39
C LYS A 246 26.16 1.76 -14.97
N PRO A 247 25.23 0.98 -15.54
CA PRO A 247 23.98 1.52 -16.08
C PRO A 247 23.13 2.25 -15.02
N LEU A 248 23.12 1.75 -13.77
CA LEU A 248 22.39 2.39 -12.67
C LEU A 248 23.06 3.69 -12.24
N VAL A 249 24.40 3.70 -12.17
CA VAL A 249 25.19 4.88 -11.85
C VAL A 249 24.97 5.99 -12.87
N GLU A 250 24.89 5.64 -14.16
CA GLU A 250 24.59 6.55 -15.26
C GLU A 250 23.14 7.05 -15.22
N GLU A 251 22.16 6.15 -15.06
CA GLU A 251 20.73 6.48 -15.01
C GLU A 251 20.38 7.48 -13.90
N TYR A 252 20.98 7.31 -12.72
CA TYR A 252 20.68 8.10 -11.52
C TYR A 252 21.72 9.18 -11.22
N ALA A 253 22.65 9.46 -12.15
CA ALA A 253 23.67 10.49 -12.02
C ALA A 253 24.46 10.41 -10.69
N LEU A 254 24.85 9.19 -10.29
CA LEU A 254 25.47 8.97 -8.97
C LEU A 254 26.86 9.61 -8.85
N LEU A 255 27.50 9.96 -9.97
CA LEU A 255 28.82 10.57 -10.04
C LEU A 255 28.77 12.10 -10.20
N LYS A 256 27.59 12.74 -10.13
CA LYS A 256 27.40 14.19 -10.35
C LYS A 256 28.39 15.09 -9.61
N ASN A 257 28.74 14.74 -8.37
CA ASN A 257 29.61 15.55 -7.50
C ASN A 257 30.97 14.89 -7.25
N ILE A 258 31.44 14.01 -8.13
CA ILE A 258 32.77 13.40 -7.96
C ILE A 258 33.87 14.46 -8.19
N PRO A 259 34.81 14.68 -7.24
CA PRO A 259 35.93 15.59 -7.45
C PRO A 259 36.93 15.03 -8.46
N ASP A 260 37.41 15.83 -9.41
CA ASP A 260 38.33 15.33 -10.45
C ASP A 260 39.66 14.84 -9.86
N GLU A 261 40.10 15.48 -8.78
CA GLU A 261 41.33 15.16 -8.04
C GLU A 261 41.33 13.78 -7.38
N ILE A 262 40.14 13.18 -7.16
CA ILE A 262 40.03 11.84 -6.58
C ILE A 262 40.12 10.74 -7.64
N LEU A 263 40.15 11.09 -8.93
CA LEU A 263 40.37 10.13 -10.00
C LEU A 263 41.87 9.94 -10.22
N VAL A 264 42.27 8.72 -10.60
CA VAL A 264 43.65 8.41 -10.98
C VAL A 264 44.04 9.19 -12.24
N ASP A 265 43.12 9.29 -13.20
CA ASP A 265 43.22 10.12 -14.41
C ASP A 265 41.82 10.69 -14.69
N SER A 266 41.73 12.01 -14.88
CA SER A 266 40.44 12.68 -15.17
C SER A 266 39.87 12.27 -16.52
N SER A 267 40.71 11.86 -17.48
CA SER A 267 40.28 11.33 -18.78
C SER A 267 39.45 10.06 -18.66
N HIS A 268 39.54 9.32 -17.53
CA HIS A 268 38.73 8.13 -17.34
C HIS A 268 37.22 8.39 -17.32
N LYS A 269 36.79 9.66 -17.14
CA LYS A 269 35.37 10.04 -17.26
C LYS A 269 34.80 9.75 -18.65
N GLU A 270 35.64 9.71 -19.68
CA GLU A 270 35.25 9.37 -21.06
C GLU A 270 34.66 7.96 -21.18
N PHE A 271 34.92 7.07 -20.21
CA PHE A 271 34.32 5.74 -20.19
C PHE A 271 32.86 5.73 -19.72
N TYR A 272 32.31 6.88 -19.33
CA TYR A 272 30.93 7.03 -18.88
C TYR A 272 30.11 7.90 -19.82
N ASP A 273 28.82 7.61 -19.87
CA ASP A 273 27.84 8.54 -20.38
C ASP A 273 27.81 9.82 -19.53
N GLU A 274 27.65 10.98 -20.17
CA GLU A 274 27.56 12.28 -19.51
C GLU A 274 26.46 12.35 -18.43
N ARG A 275 25.41 11.53 -18.56
CA ARG A 275 24.32 11.38 -17.57
C ARG A 275 24.82 10.97 -16.19
N ALA A 276 25.90 10.19 -16.11
CA ALA A 276 26.50 9.79 -14.82
C ALA A 276 26.89 11.01 -13.97
N PHE A 277 27.23 12.12 -14.63
CA PHE A 277 27.67 13.36 -14.04
C PHE A 277 26.55 14.43 -13.96
N GLY A 278 25.30 14.04 -14.21
CA GLY A 278 24.14 14.91 -14.09
C GLY A 278 23.94 15.89 -15.25
N LYS A 279 24.62 15.68 -16.37
CA LYS A 279 24.35 16.41 -17.62
C LYS A 279 23.13 15.80 -18.33
N PRO A 280 22.28 16.60 -18.99
CA PRO A 280 21.18 16.09 -19.82
C PRO A 280 21.73 15.30 -21.02
N MET A 281 20.93 14.39 -21.60
CA MET A 281 21.31 13.74 -22.87
C MET A 281 21.57 14.83 -23.92
N GLN A 282 22.76 14.84 -24.51
CA GLN A 282 22.95 15.47 -25.82
C GLN A 282 22.18 14.60 -26.80
N GLY A 283 21.09 15.13 -27.34
CA GLY A 283 20.22 14.45 -28.31
C GLY A 283 20.89 14.24 -29.66
#